data_AF-A0A7Z8K285-F1
#
_entry.id   AF-A0A7Z8K285-F1
#
_cell.length_a   1.000
_cell.length_b   1.000
_cell.length_c   1.000
_cell.angle_alpha   90.00
_cell.angle_beta   90.00
_cell.angle_gamma   90.00
#
_symmetry.space_group_name_H-M   'P 1'
#
loop_
_entity.id
_entity.type
_entity.pdbx_description
1 polymer ?
#
loop_
_entity_poly.entity_id
_entity_poly.type
_entity_poly.pdbx_seq_one_letter_code
_entity_poly.pdbx_strand_id
1 'polypeptide(L)'
;MAKHSKAYRAAAEKIEAGTTYNPLQAIRLAQATSTTSYDATVEVAMRLGVDPRKADQMVRGTVNLPHGTGKTARVIVFATGERAEQARAAGADEVGGDELIEKVAAGYTDFDSAVATPDLMGKVGRLGKVLGPRGLMPNPKTGTVTMDVAKAVADIKGGKIEFRVDKHANLHFIIGKTSFSDTQLVENYAAALEEILRLKPSASKGRYITKATVSTTNGPGILLDQNKTRNLTSEDEAA
;
A
#
# COMPACT_ATOMS: atom_id res chain seq x y z
N MET A 1 -5.15 -31.18 -2.13
CA MET A 1 -4.48 -29.86 -2.15
C MET A 1 -4.48 -29.34 -3.57
N ALA A 2 -4.71 -28.04 -3.77
CA ALA A 2 -4.64 -27.44 -5.10
C ALA A 2 -3.23 -27.64 -5.68
N LYS A 3 -3.14 -28.20 -6.88
CA LYS A 3 -1.87 -28.49 -7.53
C LYS A 3 -1.32 -27.20 -8.13
N HIS A 4 -0.28 -26.63 -7.52
CA HIS A 4 0.40 -25.44 -8.05
C HIS A 4 1.17 -25.76 -9.34
N SER A 5 1.44 -24.72 -10.13
CA SER A 5 2.19 -24.82 -11.39
C SER A 5 3.60 -25.39 -11.16
N LYS A 6 4.22 -25.91 -12.23
CA LYS A 6 5.62 -26.38 -12.16
C LYS A 6 6.57 -25.25 -11.75
N ALA A 7 6.36 -24.05 -12.29
CA ALA A 7 7.17 -22.88 -12.00
C ALA A 7 7.06 -22.45 -10.52
N TYR A 8 5.85 -22.41 -9.97
CA TYR A 8 5.65 -22.07 -8.55
C TYR A 8 6.33 -23.09 -7.62
N ARG A 9 6.25 -24.38 -7.93
CA ARG A 9 6.89 -25.43 -7.12
C ARG A 9 8.41 -25.31 -7.12
N ALA A 10 9.02 -25.09 -8.29
CA ALA A 10 10.46 -24.86 -8.40
C ALA A 10 10.91 -23.58 -7.68
N ALA A 11 10.07 -22.54 -7.64
CA ALA A 11 10.35 -21.34 -6.86
C ALA A 11 10.24 -21.59 -5.35
N ALA A 12 9.25 -22.36 -4.91
CA ALA A 12 9.05 -22.71 -3.50
C ALA A 12 10.17 -23.61 -2.96
N GLU A 13 10.76 -24.48 -3.78
CA GLU A 13 11.92 -25.31 -3.41
C GLU A 13 13.17 -24.49 -3.06
N LYS A 14 13.27 -23.24 -3.54
CA LYS A 14 14.37 -22.32 -3.18
C LYS A 14 14.19 -21.69 -1.80
N ILE A 15 13.03 -21.85 -1.18
CA ILE A 15 12.70 -21.27 0.12
C ILE A 15 12.73 -22.39 1.16
N GLU A 16 13.54 -22.19 2.20
CA GLU A 16 13.61 -23.13 3.30
C GLU A 16 12.38 -23.00 4.19
N ALA A 17 11.68 -24.11 4.38
CA ALA A 17 10.45 -24.12 5.16
C ALA A 17 10.74 -23.92 6.65
N GLY A 18 10.15 -22.88 7.25
CA GLY A 18 10.29 -22.58 8.67
C GLY A 18 11.44 -21.62 8.99
N THR A 19 12.30 -21.31 8.03
CA THR A 19 13.37 -20.31 8.16
C THR A 19 12.81 -18.90 8.03
N THR A 20 13.27 -18.00 8.89
CA THR A 20 13.02 -16.56 8.79
C THR A 20 14.22 -15.88 8.15
N TYR A 21 13.99 -15.07 7.13
CA TYR A 21 15.03 -14.37 6.40
C TYR A 21 15.12 -12.91 6.86
N ASN A 22 16.32 -12.34 6.80
CA ASN A 22 16.46 -10.91 6.96
C ASN A 22 15.79 -10.18 5.77
N PRO A 23 15.38 -8.90 5.90
CA PRO A 23 14.64 -8.20 4.85
C PRO A 23 15.36 -8.16 3.50
N LEU A 24 16.68 -7.95 3.48
CA LEU A 24 17.46 -7.91 2.25
C LEU A 24 17.49 -9.27 1.54
N GLN A 25 17.77 -10.36 2.26
CA GLN A 25 17.75 -11.73 1.73
C GLN A 25 16.35 -12.10 1.23
N ALA A 26 15.31 -11.74 1.99
CA ALA A 26 13.94 -12.04 1.63
C ALA A 26 13.51 -11.31 0.35
N ILE A 27 13.91 -10.05 0.19
CA ILE A 27 13.64 -9.26 -1.02
C ILE A 27 14.37 -9.85 -2.24
N ARG A 28 15.65 -10.19 -2.11
CA ARG A 28 16.42 -10.87 -3.17
C ARG A 28 15.78 -12.19 -3.57
N LEU A 29 15.36 -12.98 -2.59
CA LEU A 29 14.69 -14.24 -2.82
C LEU A 29 13.33 -14.02 -3.48
N ALA A 30 12.58 -12.98 -3.11
CA ALA A 30 11.30 -12.62 -3.74
C ALA A 30 11.50 -12.26 -5.22
N GLN A 31 12.53 -11.50 -5.55
CA GLN A 31 12.88 -11.18 -6.94
C GLN A 31 13.32 -12.43 -7.72
N ALA A 32 14.19 -13.26 -7.14
CA ALA A 32 14.70 -14.48 -7.76
C ALA A 32 13.66 -15.61 -7.91
N THR A 33 12.57 -15.55 -7.15
CA THR A 33 11.43 -16.48 -7.21
C THR A 33 10.26 -15.94 -8.03
N SER A 34 10.39 -14.72 -8.59
CA SER A 34 9.44 -14.22 -9.59
C SER A 34 9.56 -15.04 -10.87
N THR A 35 8.48 -15.73 -11.23
CA THR A 35 8.42 -16.62 -12.40
C THR A 35 7.64 -16.01 -13.57
N THR A 36 7.29 -14.73 -13.46
CA THR A 36 6.43 -14.04 -14.43
C THR A 36 7.22 -13.34 -15.51
N SER A 37 6.63 -13.23 -16.70
CA SER A 37 7.21 -12.49 -17.83
C SER A 37 7.04 -10.96 -17.71
N TYR A 38 6.18 -10.50 -16.80
CA TYR A 38 5.94 -9.09 -16.55
C TYR A 38 6.54 -8.67 -15.20
N ASP A 39 6.73 -7.35 -15.03
CA ASP A 39 7.27 -6.77 -13.81
C ASP A 39 6.27 -6.88 -12.64
N ALA A 40 6.48 -7.90 -11.82
CA ALA A 40 5.62 -8.24 -10.71
C ALA A 40 5.74 -7.20 -9.58
N THR A 41 4.66 -7.03 -8.84
CA THR A 41 4.68 -6.18 -7.65
C THR A 41 5.21 -7.00 -6.47
N VAL A 42 6.12 -6.39 -5.71
CA VAL A 42 6.61 -6.91 -4.44
C VAL A 42 5.72 -6.34 -3.34
N GLU A 43 5.09 -7.22 -2.58
CA GLU A 43 4.15 -6.88 -1.52
C GLU A 43 4.54 -7.55 -0.21
N VAL A 44 4.10 -6.94 0.89
CA VAL A 44 4.36 -7.40 2.24
C VAL A 44 3.05 -7.56 2.97
N ALA A 45 2.88 -8.73 3.58
CA ALA A 45 1.80 -9.04 4.50
C ALA A 45 2.36 -9.11 5.92
N MET A 46 1.82 -8.28 6.82
CA MET A 46 2.15 -8.28 8.24
C MET A 46 0.93 -8.65 9.06
N ARG A 47 1.06 -9.62 9.96
CA ARG A 47 0.05 -9.92 10.96
C ARG A 47 0.35 -9.14 12.23
N LEU A 48 -0.57 -8.25 12.59
CA LEU A 48 -0.47 -7.40 13.77
C LEU A 48 -1.14 -8.04 14.99
N GLY A 49 -0.62 -7.75 16.17
CA GLY A 49 -1.17 -8.14 17.48
C GLY A 49 -2.21 -7.14 17.97
N VAL A 50 -3.20 -6.84 17.14
CA VAL A 50 -4.31 -5.92 17.45
C VAL A 50 -5.65 -6.62 17.26
N ASP A 51 -6.67 -6.18 17.99
CA ASP A 51 -8.05 -6.63 17.80
C ASP A 51 -8.79 -5.66 16.87
N PRO A 52 -8.98 -5.99 15.57
CA PRO A 52 -9.61 -5.08 14.61
C PRO A 52 -11.11 -4.83 14.89
N ARG A 53 -11.72 -5.57 15.83
CA ARG A 53 -13.10 -5.34 16.28
C ARG A 53 -13.20 -4.15 17.22
N LYS A 54 -12.09 -3.75 17.84
CA LYS A 54 -12.01 -2.63 18.77
C LYS A 54 -11.52 -1.37 18.05
N ALA A 55 -12.30 -0.30 18.15
CA ALA A 55 -12.01 0.94 17.43
C ALA A 55 -10.69 1.60 17.87
N ASP A 56 -10.32 1.46 19.14
CA ASP A 56 -9.07 1.95 19.74
C ASP A 56 -7.83 1.14 19.30
N GLN A 57 -8.01 -0.03 18.68
CA GLN A 57 -6.93 -0.86 18.14
C GLN A 57 -6.91 -0.91 16.62
N MET A 58 -7.74 -0.10 15.95
CA MET A 58 -7.77 -0.04 14.49
C MET A 58 -6.55 0.73 13.96
N VAL A 59 -5.63 0.01 13.31
CA VAL A 59 -4.47 0.60 12.65
C VAL A 59 -4.83 0.98 11.22
N ARG A 60 -4.70 2.27 10.91
CA ARG A 60 -4.83 2.81 9.56
C ARG A 60 -3.83 3.96 9.41
N GLY A 61 -3.11 3.97 8.30
CA GLY A 61 -2.07 4.95 8.06
C GLY A 61 -1.80 5.15 6.59
N THR A 62 -0.99 6.17 6.31
CA THR A 62 -0.43 6.42 4.99
C THR A 62 1.04 6.69 5.12
N VAL A 63 1.85 6.18 4.20
CA VAL A 63 3.28 6.45 4.14
C VAL A 63 3.67 6.79 2.71
N ASN A 64 4.57 7.77 2.55
CA ASN A 64 5.18 8.07 1.27
C ASN A 64 6.42 7.18 1.13
N LEU A 65 6.43 6.31 0.12
CA LEU A 65 7.59 5.48 -0.16
C LEU A 65 8.68 6.35 -0.82
N PRO A 66 9.94 6.33 -0.35
CA PRO A 66 11.01 7.18 -0.88
C PRO A 66 11.30 6.92 -2.37
N HIS A 67 11.14 5.68 -2.84
CA HIS A 67 11.34 5.32 -4.25
C HIS A 67 10.03 5.10 -5.01
N GLY A 68 8.90 5.43 -4.40
CA GLY A 68 7.57 5.18 -4.94
C GLY A 68 7.22 3.70 -5.09
N THR A 69 6.13 3.42 -5.79
CA THR A 69 5.57 2.06 -5.94
C THR A 69 5.87 1.43 -7.30
N GLY A 70 6.45 2.19 -8.24
CA GLY A 70 6.66 1.77 -9.63
C GLY A 70 5.39 1.68 -10.47
N LYS A 71 4.23 2.12 -9.94
CA LYS A 71 2.98 2.26 -10.69
C LYS A 71 2.60 3.73 -10.80
N THR A 72 2.36 4.21 -12.02
CA THR A 72 1.73 5.51 -12.23
C THR A 72 0.27 5.43 -11.84
N ALA A 73 -0.07 5.94 -10.65
CA ALA A 73 -1.46 5.98 -10.18
C ALA A 73 -2.27 6.96 -11.02
N ARG A 74 -3.43 6.51 -11.52
CA ARG A 74 -4.42 7.40 -12.13
C ARG A 74 -5.23 8.09 -11.04
N VAL A 75 -5.09 9.40 -10.94
CA VAL A 75 -5.69 10.22 -9.87
C VAL A 75 -6.75 11.10 -10.48
N ILE A 76 -7.98 10.96 -10.00
CA ILE A 76 -9.06 11.88 -10.29
C ILE A 76 -9.25 12.87 -9.16
N VAL A 77 -9.67 14.08 -9.49
CA VAL A 77 -9.86 15.15 -8.52
C VAL A 77 -11.25 15.78 -8.67
N PHE A 78 -12.00 15.75 -7.58
CA PHE A 78 -13.25 16.49 -7.42
C PHE A 78 -12.93 17.87 -6.84
N ALA A 79 -12.82 18.86 -7.72
CA ALA A 79 -12.54 20.25 -7.36
C ALA A 79 -13.15 21.21 -8.40
N THR A 80 -13.43 22.44 -7.97
CA THR A 80 -13.93 23.54 -8.83
C THR A 80 -13.07 24.79 -8.69
N GLY A 81 -13.13 25.68 -9.69
CA GLY A 81 -12.41 26.95 -9.70
C GLY A 81 -10.88 26.79 -9.67
N GLU A 82 -10.19 27.66 -8.92
CA GLU A 82 -8.73 27.70 -8.81
C GLU A 82 -8.12 26.35 -8.37
N ARG A 83 -8.80 25.61 -7.51
CA ARG A 83 -8.32 24.29 -7.03
C ARG A 83 -8.32 23.25 -8.14
N ALA A 84 -9.22 23.37 -9.11
CA ALA A 84 -9.22 22.50 -10.28
C ALA A 84 -7.99 22.78 -11.18
N GLU A 85 -7.61 24.03 -11.34
CA GLU A 85 -6.41 24.41 -12.10
C GLU A 85 -5.13 23.94 -11.42
N GLN A 86 -5.03 24.12 -10.10
CA GLN A 86 -3.92 23.60 -9.29
C GLN A 86 -3.78 22.08 -9.40
N ALA A 87 -4.90 21.34 -9.39
CA ALA A 87 -4.91 19.90 -9.55
C ALA A 87 -4.41 19.45 -10.93
N ARG A 88 -4.85 20.13 -12.00
CA ARG A 88 -4.36 19.85 -13.37
C ARG A 88 -2.86 20.15 -13.49
N ALA A 89 -2.40 21.26 -12.93
CA ALA A 89 -0.99 21.62 -12.91
C ALA A 89 -0.13 20.62 -12.11
N ALA A 90 -0.67 20.04 -11.04
CA ALA A 90 -0.03 18.98 -10.27
C ALA A 90 -0.02 17.61 -10.98
N GLY A 91 -0.62 17.52 -12.17
CA GLY A 91 -0.63 16.33 -13.00
C GLY A 91 -1.77 15.36 -12.71
N ALA A 92 -2.90 15.81 -12.16
CA ALA A 92 -4.10 14.97 -12.06
C ALA A 92 -4.59 14.53 -13.45
N ASP A 93 -5.05 13.28 -13.57
CA ASP A 93 -5.44 12.69 -14.86
C ASP A 93 -6.81 13.19 -15.32
N GLU A 94 -7.76 13.33 -14.39
CA GLU A 94 -9.05 13.97 -14.63
C GLU A 94 -9.41 14.90 -13.47
N VAL A 95 -9.95 16.07 -13.79
CA VAL A 95 -10.37 17.07 -12.80
C VAL A 95 -11.71 17.66 -13.19
N GLY A 96 -12.70 17.58 -12.29
CA GLY A 96 -14.04 18.12 -12.53
C GLY A 96 -14.89 18.22 -11.28
N GLY A 97 -15.98 18.97 -11.38
CA GLY A 97 -17.03 19.09 -10.37
C GLY A 97 -18.20 18.16 -10.68
N ASP A 98 -19.35 18.75 -11.01
CA ASP A 98 -20.62 18.02 -11.20
C ASP A 98 -20.59 17.01 -12.36
N GLU A 99 -19.99 17.37 -13.50
CA GLU A 99 -19.88 16.47 -14.66
C GLU A 99 -19.10 15.18 -14.34
N LEU A 100 -17.99 15.31 -13.59
CA LEU A 100 -17.19 14.15 -13.19
C LEU A 100 -17.93 13.30 -12.15
N ILE A 101 -18.68 13.93 -11.25
CA ILE A 101 -19.53 13.24 -10.27
C ILE A 101 -20.61 12.42 -10.98
N GLU A 102 -21.26 12.97 -12.00
CA GLU A 102 -22.26 12.26 -12.81
C GLU A 102 -21.64 11.10 -13.59
N LYS A 103 -20.47 11.31 -14.21
CA LYS A 103 -19.71 10.26 -14.92
C LYS A 103 -19.37 9.09 -13.98
N VAL A 104 -18.92 9.39 -12.76
CA VAL A 104 -18.61 8.36 -11.74
C VAL A 104 -19.88 7.70 -11.21
N ALA A 105 -20.98 8.44 -11.06
CA ALA A 105 -22.28 7.88 -10.71
C ALA A 105 -22.80 6.90 -11.77
N ALA A 106 -22.52 7.15 -13.05
CA ALA A 106 -22.84 6.28 -14.16
C ALA A 106 -21.96 5.00 -14.24
N GLY A 107 -20.97 4.86 -13.33
CA GLY A 107 -20.16 3.65 -13.21
C GLY A 107 -18.72 3.78 -13.69
N TYR A 108 -18.26 5.00 -14.01
CA TYR A 108 -16.85 5.22 -14.33
C TYR A 108 -15.95 5.03 -13.10
N THR A 109 -15.07 4.03 -13.14
CA THR A 109 -14.14 3.70 -12.05
C THR A 109 -12.75 3.34 -12.55
N ASP A 110 -12.34 3.87 -13.70
CA ASP A 110 -11.06 3.55 -14.32
C ASP A 110 -9.92 4.41 -13.76
N PHE A 111 -9.81 4.48 -12.44
CA PHE A 111 -8.81 5.25 -11.70
C PHE A 111 -8.40 4.54 -10.42
N ASP A 112 -7.23 4.88 -9.89
CA ASP A 112 -6.65 4.23 -8.71
C ASP A 112 -6.91 5.01 -7.42
N SER A 113 -7.06 6.33 -7.51
CA SER A 113 -7.30 7.18 -6.35
C SER A 113 -8.17 8.38 -6.69
N ALA A 114 -8.93 8.85 -5.71
CA ALA A 114 -9.75 10.05 -5.82
C ALA A 114 -9.39 11.03 -4.70
N VAL A 115 -9.22 12.30 -5.08
CA VAL A 115 -9.04 13.43 -4.16
C VAL A 115 -10.26 14.33 -4.27
N ALA A 116 -10.73 14.89 -3.16
CA ALA A 116 -11.86 15.81 -3.16
C ALA A 116 -11.60 17.02 -2.27
N THR A 117 -12.17 18.16 -2.64
CA THR A 117 -12.25 19.31 -1.74
C THR A 117 -13.43 19.15 -0.76
N PRO A 118 -13.33 19.66 0.48
CA PRO A 118 -14.38 19.49 1.50
C PRO A 118 -15.78 19.99 1.09
N ASP A 119 -15.85 21.02 0.25
CA ASP A 119 -17.09 21.61 -0.26
C ASP A 119 -17.87 20.65 -1.20
N LEU A 120 -17.17 19.80 -1.95
CA LEU A 120 -17.79 18.85 -2.86
C LEU A 120 -18.12 17.50 -2.21
N MET A 121 -17.69 17.27 -0.96
CA MET A 121 -17.92 16.01 -0.24
C MET A 121 -19.40 15.70 -0.03
N GLY A 122 -20.28 16.70 0.06
CA GLY A 122 -21.72 16.48 0.15
C GLY A 122 -22.31 15.80 -1.09
N LYS A 123 -21.76 16.09 -2.27
CA LYS A 123 -22.14 15.46 -3.54
C LYS A 123 -21.40 14.13 -3.74
N VAL A 124 -20.09 14.09 -3.51
CA VAL A 124 -19.26 12.88 -3.63
C VAL A 124 -19.71 11.78 -2.65
N GLY A 125 -20.22 12.15 -1.47
CA GLY A 125 -20.78 11.18 -0.51
C GLY A 125 -21.93 10.34 -1.07
N ARG A 126 -22.70 10.86 -2.04
CA ARG A 126 -23.77 10.11 -2.72
C ARG A 126 -23.22 8.97 -3.60
N LEU A 127 -21.96 9.08 -4.03
CA LEU A 127 -21.25 8.04 -4.80
C LEU A 127 -20.78 6.87 -3.93
N GLY A 128 -21.06 6.88 -2.62
CA GLY A 128 -20.62 5.83 -1.69
C GLY A 128 -21.03 4.40 -2.11
N LYS A 129 -22.13 4.23 -2.85
CA LYS A 129 -22.54 2.92 -3.40
C LYS A 129 -21.56 2.38 -4.46
N VAL A 130 -20.93 3.27 -5.24
CA VAL A 130 -19.99 2.91 -6.31
C VAL A 130 -18.55 2.90 -5.78
N LEU A 131 -18.15 3.96 -5.07
CA LEU A 131 -16.78 4.14 -4.59
C LEU A 131 -16.47 3.37 -3.31
N GLY A 132 -17.47 3.15 -2.45
CA GLY A 132 -17.30 2.50 -1.15
C GLY A 132 -16.80 1.06 -1.23
N PRO A 133 -17.48 0.15 -1.99
CA PRO A 133 -17.04 -1.24 -2.13
C PRO A 133 -15.64 -1.39 -2.75
N ARG A 134 -15.22 -0.40 -3.54
CA ARG A 134 -13.91 -0.36 -4.21
C ARG A 134 -12.81 0.33 -3.40
N GLY A 135 -13.14 0.91 -2.24
CA GLY A 135 -12.16 1.66 -1.43
C GLY A 135 -11.66 2.95 -2.07
N LEU A 136 -12.31 3.44 -3.13
CA LEU A 136 -11.92 4.65 -3.87
C LEU A 136 -12.54 5.93 -3.28
N MET A 137 -13.25 5.82 -2.15
CA MET A 137 -13.94 6.95 -1.54
C MET A 137 -12.92 7.87 -0.82
N PRO A 138 -12.86 9.18 -1.18
CA PRO A 138 -12.00 10.13 -0.49
C PRO A 138 -12.29 10.17 1.01
N ASN A 139 -11.23 10.20 1.83
CA ASN A 139 -11.31 10.16 3.28
C ASN A 139 -10.39 11.20 3.94
N PRO A 140 -10.89 12.08 4.82
CA PRO A 140 -10.07 13.04 5.55
C PRO A 140 -8.93 12.38 6.34
N LYS A 141 -9.13 11.16 6.87
CA LYS A 141 -8.10 10.42 7.63
C LYS A 141 -6.91 10.01 6.78
N THR A 142 -7.09 9.92 5.47
CA THR A 142 -6.02 9.56 4.51
C THR A 142 -5.39 10.79 3.85
N GLY A 143 -5.91 11.98 4.16
CA GLY A 143 -5.48 13.23 3.54
C GLY A 143 -5.94 13.42 2.09
N THR A 144 -6.86 12.58 1.60
CA THR A 144 -7.45 12.70 0.25
C THR A 144 -8.66 13.65 0.22
N VAL A 145 -9.07 14.17 1.38
CA VAL A 145 -9.99 15.30 1.49
C VAL A 145 -9.22 16.47 2.08
N THR A 146 -8.87 17.45 1.25
CA THR A 146 -8.01 18.57 1.64
C THR A 146 -8.27 19.79 0.77
N MET A 147 -7.91 20.98 1.28
CA MET A 147 -7.85 22.21 0.49
C MET A 147 -6.59 22.27 -0.37
N ASP A 148 -5.52 21.57 0.03
CA ASP A 148 -4.25 21.50 -0.70
C ASP A 148 -4.25 20.33 -1.68
N VAL A 149 -4.97 20.52 -2.78
CA VAL A 149 -5.21 19.49 -3.78
C VAL A 149 -3.93 19.16 -4.56
N ALA A 150 -3.11 20.17 -4.84
CA ALA A 150 -1.85 19.99 -5.58
C ALA A 150 -0.90 19.04 -4.82
N LYS A 151 -0.73 19.26 -3.52
CA LYS A 151 0.10 18.39 -2.69
C LYS A 151 -0.46 16.97 -2.60
N ALA A 152 -1.77 16.82 -2.43
CA ALA A 152 -2.39 15.49 -2.37
C ALA A 152 -2.18 14.70 -3.67
N VAL A 153 -2.30 15.34 -4.83
CA VAL A 153 -2.04 14.71 -6.14
C VAL A 153 -0.56 14.32 -6.25
N ALA A 154 0.35 15.23 -5.91
CA ALA A 154 1.79 14.97 -5.95
C ALA A 154 2.20 13.82 -5.03
N ASP A 155 1.66 13.75 -3.80
CA ASP A 155 1.92 12.68 -2.85
C ASP A 155 1.45 11.32 -3.39
N ILE A 156 0.21 11.26 -3.92
CA ILE A 156 -0.35 10.02 -4.46
C ILE A 156 0.46 9.53 -5.68
N LYS A 157 0.83 10.45 -6.58
CA LYS A 157 1.68 10.11 -7.73
C LYS A 157 3.12 9.78 -7.34
N GLY A 158 3.61 10.34 -6.23
CA GLY A 158 4.91 10.04 -5.62
C GLY A 158 4.97 8.67 -4.92
N GLY A 159 3.89 7.89 -4.94
CA GLY A 159 3.87 6.55 -4.36
C GLY A 159 3.49 6.53 -2.88
N LYS A 160 2.64 7.47 -2.45
CA LYS A 160 1.92 7.36 -1.18
C LYS A 160 1.06 6.10 -1.19
N ILE A 161 1.29 5.24 -0.21
CA ILE A 161 0.50 4.04 0.03
C ILE A 161 -0.41 4.25 1.24
N GLU A 162 -1.61 3.70 1.17
CA GLU A 162 -2.51 3.57 2.30
C GLU A 162 -2.51 2.12 2.77
N PHE A 163 -2.48 1.91 4.08
CA PHE A 163 -2.67 0.61 4.67
C PHE A 163 -3.71 0.66 5.78
N ARG A 164 -4.51 -0.40 5.86
CA ARG A 164 -5.54 -0.58 6.87
C ARG A 164 -5.55 -2.03 7.31
N VAL A 165 -5.69 -2.24 8.61
CA VAL A 165 -5.84 -3.59 9.17
C VAL A 165 -7.18 -4.20 8.73
N ASP A 166 -7.14 -5.46 8.29
CA ASP A 166 -8.33 -6.23 7.95
C ASP A 166 -9.03 -6.81 9.20
N LYS A 167 -10.13 -7.54 8.97
CA LYS A 167 -10.89 -8.22 10.04
C LYS A 167 -10.12 -9.34 10.76
N HIS A 168 -8.98 -9.75 10.23
CA HIS A 168 -8.12 -10.83 10.73
C HIS A 168 -6.78 -10.31 11.30
N ALA A 169 -6.66 -8.99 11.49
CA ALA A 169 -5.45 -8.32 11.96
C ALA A 169 -4.27 -8.38 10.97
N ASN A 170 -4.52 -8.60 9.68
CA ASN A 170 -3.51 -8.52 8.64
C ASN A 170 -3.44 -7.10 8.06
N LEU A 171 -2.22 -6.69 7.75
CA LEU A 171 -1.88 -5.47 7.06
C LEU A 171 -1.17 -5.83 5.77
N HIS A 172 -1.70 -5.36 4.65
CA HIS A 172 -1.13 -5.60 3.32
C HIS A 172 -0.71 -4.27 2.73
N PHE A 173 0.50 -4.23 2.18
CA PHE A 173 1.01 -3.06 1.46
C PHE A 173 2.05 -3.46 0.43
N ILE A 174 2.24 -2.59 -0.56
CA ILE A 174 3.22 -2.77 -1.62
C ILE A 174 4.49 -1.99 -1.28
N ILE A 175 5.66 -2.54 -1.63
CA ILE A 175 6.95 -1.86 -1.44
C ILE A 175 7.64 -1.52 -2.75
N GLY A 176 7.12 -2.00 -3.89
CA GLY A 176 7.65 -1.64 -5.21
C GLY A 176 7.46 -2.75 -6.23
N LYS A 177 8.33 -2.73 -7.24
CA LYS A 177 8.35 -3.67 -8.36
C LYS A 177 9.58 -4.57 -8.30
N THR A 178 9.51 -5.72 -8.97
CA THR A 178 10.67 -6.62 -9.08
C THR A 178 11.85 -5.98 -9.82
N SER A 179 11.60 -4.99 -10.67
CA SER A 179 12.61 -4.20 -11.39
C SER A 179 13.40 -3.21 -10.51
N PHE A 180 12.97 -2.94 -9.28
CA PHE A 180 13.68 -2.03 -8.39
C PHE A 180 14.96 -2.69 -7.85
N SER A 181 15.95 -1.90 -7.45
CA SER A 181 17.12 -2.47 -6.78
C SER A 181 16.75 -2.98 -5.39
N ASP A 182 17.50 -3.97 -4.90
CA ASP A 182 17.31 -4.53 -3.56
C ASP A 182 17.31 -3.42 -2.49
N THR A 183 18.21 -2.44 -2.63
CA THR A 183 18.33 -1.30 -1.71
C THR A 183 17.08 -0.42 -1.71
N GLN A 184 16.52 -0.11 -2.88
CA GLN A 184 15.30 0.68 -3.00
C GLN A 184 14.10 -0.02 -2.34
N LEU A 185 13.98 -1.34 -2.54
CA LEU A 185 12.92 -2.14 -1.93
C LEU A 185 13.07 -2.22 -0.41
N VAL A 186 14.30 -2.36 0.09
CA VAL A 186 14.59 -2.36 1.54
C VAL A 186 14.28 -1.00 2.16
N GLU A 187 14.64 0.12 1.51
CA GLU A 187 14.35 1.47 2.01
C GLU A 187 12.84 1.77 2.02
N ASN A 188 12.12 1.33 0.98
CA ASN A 188 10.66 1.40 0.95
C ASN A 188 10.03 0.56 2.08
N TYR A 189 10.53 -0.65 2.32
CA TYR A 189 10.10 -1.48 3.44
C TYR A 189 10.41 -0.83 4.80
N ALA A 190 11.57 -0.21 4.95
CA ALA A 190 11.99 0.50 6.17
C ALA A 190 11.05 1.65 6.50
N ALA A 191 10.73 2.49 5.51
CA ALA A 191 9.80 3.62 5.66
C ALA A 191 8.41 3.14 6.09
N ALA A 192 7.89 2.07 5.47
CA ALA A 192 6.62 1.49 5.85
C ALA A 192 6.64 0.89 7.27
N LEU A 193 7.70 0.18 7.63
CA LEU A 193 7.86 -0.42 8.95
C LEU A 193 7.91 0.64 10.06
N GLU A 194 8.67 1.72 9.85
CA GLU A 194 8.77 2.84 10.80
C GLU A 194 7.40 3.46 11.06
N GLU A 195 6.64 3.74 10.01
CA GLU A 195 5.30 4.30 10.14
C GLU A 195 4.32 3.34 10.85
N ILE A 196 4.38 2.04 10.53
CA ILE A 196 3.55 1.03 11.20
C ILE A 196 3.85 0.95 12.70
N LEU A 197 5.14 1.02 13.08
CA LEU A 197 5.56 1.03 14.48
C LEU A 197 5.13 2.31 15.19
N ARG A 198 5.18 3.46 14.50
CA ARG A 198 4.70 4.75 15.02
C ARG A 198 3.19 4.74 15.28
N LEU A 199 2.42 4.04 14.45
CA LEU A 199 0.97 3.91 14.56
C LEU A 199 0.51 2.83 15.56
N LYS A 200 1.44 2.23 16.32
CA LYS A 200 1.12 1.21 17.33
C LYS A 200 0.14 1.78 18.38
N PRO A 201 -1.07 1.21 18.52
CA PRO A 201 -2.00 1.63 19.56
C PRO A 201 -1.46 1.30 20.95
N SER A 202 -1.61 2.22 21.91
CA SER A 202 -1.24 2.00 23.31
C SER A 202 -2.01 0.85 23.97
N ALA A 203 -3.22 0.56 23.47
CA ALA A 203 -4.06 -0.54 23.92
C ALA A 203 -3.62 -1.92 23.41
N SER A 204 -2.69 -2.00 22.45
CA SER A 204 -2.14 -3.27 21.95
C SER A 204 -1.25 -3.91 23.02
N LYS A 205 -1.58 -5.15 23.40
CA LYS A 205 -0.82 -5.94 24.39
C LYS A 205 0.00 -7.03 23.69
N GLY A 206 1.19 -7.31 24.22
CA GLY A 206 2.07 -8.35 23.67
C GLY A 206 2.85 -7.87 22.44
N ARG A 207 3.21 -8.83 21.57
CA ARG A 207 4.02 -8.56 20.37
C ARG A 207 3.18 -7.89 19.30
N TYR A 208 3.57 -6.70 18.90
CA TYR A 208 2.81 -5.90 17.93
C TYR A 208 2.87 -6.48 16.51
N ILE A 209 4.03 -6.95 16.06
CA ILE A 209 4.16 -7.67 14.78
C ILE A 209 4.36 -9.15 15.11
N THR A 210 3.36 -9.98 14.79
CA THR A 210 3.40 -11.42 15.08
C THR A 210 4.11 -12.18 13.97
N LYS A 211 3.83 -11.84 12.71
CA LYS A 211 4.38 -12.48 11.52
C LYS A 211 4.52 -11.45 10.41
N ALA A 212 5.62 -11.50 9.66
CA ALA A 212 5.79 -10.72 8.44
C ALA A 212 6.18 -11.67 7.30
N THR A 213 5.68 -11.40 6.10
CA THR A 213 5.92 -12.23 4.92
C THR A 213 6.00 -11.32 3.70
N VAL A 214 7.05 -11.46 2.91
CA VAL A 214 7.19 -10.80 1.61
C VAL A 214 6.82 -11.79 0.52
N SER A 215 6.13 -11.33 -0.51
CA SER A 215 5.81 -12.12 -1.70
C SER A 215 5.81 -11.24 -2.94
N THR A 216 6.01 -11.86 -4.10
CA THR A 216 5.60 -11.23 -5.36
C THR A 216 4.18 -11.64 -5.69
N THR A 217 3.51 -10.90 -6.59
CA THR A 217 2.10 -11.15 -6.97
C THR A 217 1.76 -12.61 -7.29
N ASN A 218 2.68 -13.38 -7.88
CA ASN A 218 2.50 -14.81 -8.18
C ASN A 218 3.56 -15.70 -7.55
N GLY A 219 4.37 -15.15 -6.64
CA GLY A 219 5.46 -15.87 -5.99
C GLY A 219 5.02 -16.54 -4.70
N PRO A 220 5.81 -17.51 -4.22
CA PRO A 220 5.65 -18.02 -2.86
C PRO A 220 5.94 -16.93 -1.81
N GLY A 221 5.34 -17.10 -0.62
CA GLY A 221 5.60 -16.21 0.51
C GLY A 221 6.88 -16.58 1.26
N ILE A 222 7.72 -15.57 1.51
CA ILE A 222 8.99 -15.69 2.21
C ILE A 222 8.85 -15.05 3.58
N LEU A 223 9.16 -15.82 4.63
CA LEU A 223 9.05 -15.33 6.01
C LEU A 223 10.15 -14.32 6.31
N LEU A 224 9.74 -13.16 6.81
CA LEU A 224 10.64 -12.13 7.30
C LEU A 224 10.89 -12.32 8.79
N ASP A 225 12.13 -12.10 9.22
CA ASP A 225 12.42 -11.89 10.64
C ASP A 225 11.83 -10.55 11.09
N GLN A 226 10.79 -10.66 11.90
CA GLN A 226 10.04 -9.54 12.45
C GLN A 226 10.70 -8.89 13.68
N ASN A 227 11.82 -9.43 14.19
CA ASN A 227 12.64 -8.77 15.21
C ASN A 227 13.60 -7.73 14.63
N LYS A 228 14.04 -7.91 13.39
CA LYS A 228 14.97 -6.99 12.74
C LYS A 228 14.24 -5.72 12.30
N THR A 229 14.30 -4.72 13.17
CA THR A 229 13.67 -3.39 12.97
C THR A 229 14.68 -2.28 12.67
N ARG A 230 15.99 -2.59 12.68
CA ARG A 230 17.10 -1.69 12.37
C ARG A 230 18.11 -2.40 11.47
N ASN A 231 18.93 -1.63 10.75
CA ASN A 231 19.96 -2.15 9.83
C ASN A 231 19.40 -3.13 8.78
N LEU A 232 18.31 -2.74 8.12
CA LEU A 232 17.60 -3.61 7.18
C LEU A 232 18.38 -3.86 5.87
N THR A 233 19.41 -3.04 5.62
CA THR A 233 20.32 -3.12 4.47
C THR A 233 21.55 -4.00 4.71
N SER A 234 21.80 -4.46 5.94
CA SER A 234 22.90 -5.40 6.22
C SER A 234 22.42 -6.85 6.23
N GLU A 235 23.26 -7.75 5.74
CA GLU A 235 22.99 -9.20 5.78
C GLU A 235 23.22 -9.82 7.16
N ASP A 236 23.86 -9.10 8.07
CA ASP A 236 24.22 -9.62 9.39
C ASP A 236 22.99 -10.11 10.14
N GLU A 237 23.06 -11.32 10.68
CA GLU A 237 22.11 -11.82 11.66
C GLU A 237 22.15 -10.88 12.88
N ALA A 238 20.98 -10.54 13.40
CA ALA A 238 20.89 -9.70 14.59
C ALA A 238 21.69 -10.34 15.73
N ALA A 239 22.76 -9.68 16.16
CA ALA A 239 23.44 -9.96 17.41
C ALA A 239 22.52 -9.65 18.61
#